data_AF-A0AAV9AY68-F1
#
_entry.id   AF-A0AAV9AY68-F1
#
_cell.length_a   1.000
_cell.length_b   1.000
_cell.length_c   1.000
_cell.angle_alpha   90.00
_cell.angle_beta   90.00
_cell.angle_gamma   90.00
#
_symmetry.space_group_name_H-M   'P 1'
#
loop_
_entity.id
_entity.type
_entity.pdbx_description
1 polymer ?
#
loop_
_entity_poly.entity_id
_entity_poly.type
_entity_poly.pdbx_seq_one_letter_code
_entity_poly.pdbx_strand_id
1 'polypeptide(L)' 'MVPISKWEDLTDDAEVIKTLREVYGDNIEKLDLLVGLMAEKKIKGFAISETAFFIFVLMASRYTHN' A
#
# COMPACT_ATOMS: atom_id res chain seq x y z
N MET A 1 5.71 -4.88 9.11
CA MET A 1 4.61 -3.99 8.73
C MET A 1 3.53 -4.07 9.78
N VAL A 2 3.05 -2.92 10.25
CA VAL A 2 1.88 -2.83 11.13
C VAL A 2 0.64 -2.71 10.23
N PRO A 3 -0.42 -3.50 10.44
CA PRO A 3 -1.64 -3.37 9.64
C PRO A 3 -2.28 -1.99 9.88
N ILE A 4 -2.93 -1.47 8.85
CA ILE A 4 -3.64 -0.19 8.94
C ILE A 4 -4.95 -0.37 9.72
N SER A 5 -5.30 0.64 10.52
CA SER A 5 -6.50 0.64 11.38
C SER A 5 -7.53 1.70 10.97
N LYS A 6 -7.10 2.66 10.15
CA LYS A 6 -7.89 3.75 9.56
C LYS A 6 -7.30 4.13 8.21
N TRP A 7 -8.09 4.78 7.36
CA TRP A 7 -7.70 5.19 6.01
C TRP A 7 -6.53 6.18 6.00
N GLU A 8 -6.44 7.02 7.03
CA GLU A 8 -5.36 7.97 7.27
C GLU A 8 -4.01 7.29 7.55
N ASP A 9 -3.99 6.00 7.91
CA ASP A 9 -2.74 5.25 8.06
C ASP A 9 -2.15 4.87 6.68
N LEU A 10 -2.98 4.84 5.62
CA LEU A 10 -2.57 4.43 4.27
C LEU A 10 -2.00 5.60 3.46
N THR A 11 -2.63 6.77 3.55
CA THR A 11 -2.28 7.96 2.76
C THR A 11 -2.67 9.25 3.48
N ASP A 12 -1.99 10.35 3.15
CA ASP A 12 -2.33 11.69 3.65
C ASP A 12 -3.24 12.48 2.67
N ASP A 13 -3.59 11.88 1.52
CA ASP A 13 -4.41 12.52 0.50
C ASP A 13 -5.91 12.42 0.85
N ALA A 14 -6.50 13.57 1.20
CA ALA A 14 -7.89 13.67 1.62
C ALA A 14 -8.90 13.23 0.54
N GLU A 15 -8.60 13.46 -0.74
CA GLU A 15 -9.48 13.05 -1.83
C GLU A 15 -9.45 11.53 -1.98
N VAL A 16 -8.26 10.92 -1.89
CA VAL A 16 -8.11 9.45 -1.93
C VAL A 16 -8.81 8.80 -0.74
N ILE A 17 -8.63 9.32 0.48
CA ILE A 17 -9.32 8.81 1.68
C ILE A 17 -10.84 8.86 1.50
N LYS A 18 -11.36 9.97 0.97
CA LYS A 18 -12.80 10.12 0.71
C LYS A 18 -13.30 9.08 -0.29
N THR A 19 -12.60 8.90 -1.41
CA THR A 19 -12.97 7.88 -2.41
C THR A 19 -12.89 6.46 -1.84
N LEU A 20 -11.87 6.15 -1.02
CA LEU A 20 -11.75 4.86 -0.37
C LEU A 20 -12.93 4.60 0.58
N ARG A 21 -13.35 5.60 1.35
CA ARG A 21 -14.56 5.51 2.21
C ARG A 21 -15.84 5.34 1.40
N GLU A 22 -15.97 5.99 0.25
CA GLU A 22 -17.15 5.85 -0.61
C GLU A 22 -17.27 4.45 -1.22
N VAL A 23 -16.15 3.82 -1.58
CA VAL A 23 -16.12 2.50 -2.24
C VAL A 23 -16.15 1.35 -1.21
N TYR A 24 -15.32 1.43 -0.17
CA TYR A 24 -15.10 0.34 0.79
C TYR A 24 -15.78 0.56 2.14
N GLY A 25 -16.35 1.75 2.39
CA GLY A 25 -16.92 2.14 3.68
C GLY A 25 -15.85 2.31 4.75
N ASP A 26 -16.20 1.93 5.98
CA ASP A 26 -15.25 1.88 7.11
C ASP A 26 -14.57 0.51 7.27
N ASN A 27 -14.81 -0.42 6.33
CA ASN A 27 -14.23 -1.76 6.40
C ASN A 27 -12.94 -1.85 5.59
N ILE A 28 -11.82 -1.66 6.28
CA ILE A 28 -10.48 -1.64 5.71
C ILE A 28 -10.04 -3.02 5.19
N GLU A 29 -10.55 -4.10 5.78
CA GLU A 29 -10.22 -5.47 5.36
C GLU A 29 -10.77 -5.81 3.97
N LYS A 30 -11.67 -4.98 3.43
CA LYS A 30 -12.15 -5.10 2.05
C LYS A 30 -11.26 -4.41 1.01
N LEU A 31 -10.23 -3.68 1.45
CA LEU A 31 -9.32 -2.98 0.55
C LEU A 31 -8.59 -3.98 -0.36
N ASP A 32 -8.76 -3.81 -1.67
CA ASP A 32 -8.05 -4.63 -2.64
C ASP A 32 -6.55 -4.33 -2.60
N LEU A 33 -5.73 -5.37 -2.73
CA LEU A 33 -4.26 -5.26 -2.67
C LEU A 33 -3.73 -4.24 -3.70
N LEU A 34 -4.18 -4.30 -4.95
CA LEU A 34 -3.71 -3.39 -6.00
C LEU A 34 -4.01 -1.93 -5.65
N VAL A 35 -5.19 -1.65 -5.10
CA VAL A 35 -5.59 -0.30 -4.69
C VAL A 35 -4.75 0.17 -3.52
N GLY A 36 -4.53 -0.70 -2.52
CA GLY A 36 -3.65 -0.42 -1.38
C GLY A 36 -2.23 -0.06 -1.82
N LEU A 37 -1.62 -0.85 -2.71
CA LEU A 37 -0.26 -0.59 -3.20
C LEU A 37 -0.13 0.76 -3.93
N MET A 38 -1.18 1.18 -4.65
CA MET A 38 -1.18 2.44 -5.39
C MET A 38 -1.41 3.64 -4.47
N ALA A 39 -2.30 3.48 -3.48
CA ALA A 39 -2.68 4.51 -2.52
C ALA A 39 -1.66 4.71 -1.40
N GLU A 40 -0.86 3.69 -1.07
CA GLU A 40 0.14 3.75 0.00
C GLU A 40 1.09 4.94 -0.16
N LYS A 41 1.34 5.64 0.95
CA LYS A 41 2.32 6.72 1.03
C LYS A 41 3.71 6.19 0.68
N LYS A 42 4.26 6.70 -0.42
CA LYS A 42 5.57 6.25 -0.93
C LYS A 42 6.71 6.88 -0.12
N ILE A 43 7.77 6.11 0.10
CA ILE A 43 9.02 6.59 0.67
C ILE A 43 9.65 7.59 -0.32
N LYS A 44 10.22 8.69 0.19
CA LYS A 44 10.86 9.70 -0.65
C LYS A 44 11.96 9.06 -1.51
N GLY A 45 11.84 9.22 -2.83
CA GLY A 45 12.79 8.65 -3.81
C GLY A 45 12.41 7.26 -4.34
N PHE A 46 11.34 6.65 -3.84
CA PHE A 46 10.84 5.36 -4.32
C PHE A 46 9.61 5.55 -5.21
N ALA A 47 9.57 4.80 -6.32
CA ALA A 47 8.42 4.75 -7.22
C ALA A 47 7.37 3.69 -6.80
N ILE A 48 7.77 2.72 -5.97
CA ILE A 48 6.94 1.62 -5.48
C ILE A 48 6.63 1.79 -3.99
N SER A 49 5.55 1.17 -3.53
CA SER A 49 5.17 1.12 -2.12
C SER A 49 6.15 0.30 -1.29
N GLU A 50 6.19 0.52 0.02
CA GLU A 50 7.03 -0.25 0.95
C GLU A 50 6.61 -1.72 0.95
N THR A 51 5.29 -1.98 0.91
CA THR A 51 4.74 -3.33 0.78
C THR A 51 5.28 -4.06 -0.44
N ALA A 52 5.27 -3.42 -1.62
CA ALA A 52 5.82 -4.01 -2.84
C ALA A 52 7.35 -4.18 -2.78
N PHE A 53 8.05 -3.24 -2.13
CA PHE A 53 9.49 -3.26 -2.01
C PHE A 53 10.01 -4.49 -1.25
N PHE A 54 9.35 -4.89 -0.16
CA PHE A 54 9.76 -6.10 0.58
C PHE A 54 9.67 -7.37 -0.27
N ILE A 55 8.59 -7.52 -1.04
CA ILE A 55 8.44 -8.64 -1.97
C ILE A 55 9.50 -8.56 -3.07
N PHE A 56 9.76 -7.37 -3.60
CA PHE A 56 10.79 -7.16 -4.62
C PHE A 56 12.18 -7.58 -4.12
N VAL A 57 12.60 -7.18 -2.93
CA VAL A 57 13.90 -7.55 -2.35
C VAL A 57 14.03 -9.08 -2.26
N LEU A 58 13.01 -9.77 -1.76
CA LEU A 58 13.01 -11.22 -1.65
C LEU A 58 13.12 -11.91 -3.02
N MET A 59 12.28 -11.48 -3.97
CA MET A 59 12.20 -12.10 -5.29
C MET A 59 13.42 -11.80 -6.17
N ALA A 60 13.93 -10.57 -6.12
CA ALA A 60 15.14 -10.19 -6.83
C ALA A 60 16.36 -10.95 -6.29
N SER A 61 16.48 -11.08 -4.96
CA SER A 61 17.55 -11.88 -4.34
C SER A 61 17.49 -13.33 -4.79
N ARG A 62 16.29 -13.94 -4.77
CA ARG A 62 16.08 -15.31 -5.27
C ARG A 62 16.44 -15.47 -6.76
N TYR A 63 16.10 -14.49 -7.59
CA TYR A 63 16.38 -14.55 -9.03
C TYR A 63 17.87 -14.47 -9.33
N THR A 64 18.64 -13.72 -8.55
CA THR A 64 20.10 -13.57 -8.75
C THR A 64 20.95 -14.75 -8.25
N HIS A 65 20.40 -15.60 -7.38
CA HIS A 65 21.12 -16.73 -6.78
C HIS A 65 20.91 -18.06 -7.51
N ASN A 66 20.30 -18.03 -8.70
CA ASN A 66 20.14 -19.15 -9.63
C ASN A 66 20.85 -18.82 -10.95
#